data_AF-A0AAE3RC22-F1
#
_entry.id   AF-A0AAE3RC22-F1
#
_cell.length_a   1.000
_cell.length_b   1.000
_cell.length_c   1.000
_cell.angle_alpha   90.00
_cell.angle_beta   90.00
_cell.angle_gamma   90.00
#
_symmetry.space_group_name_H-M   'P 1'
#
loop_
_entity.id
_entity.type
_entity.pdbx_description
1 polymer ?
#
loop_
_entity_poly.entity_id
_entity_poly.type
_entity_poly.pdbx_seq_one_letter_code
_entity_poly.pdbx_strand_id
1 'polypeptide(L)'
;MRDLALVDSFGGTDADNDDILLKAFEDHEAYQDILKFKKFLVIGKKGSGKTAIFKKIITTRADDTFSYGHTFSDYPWHFHQQQAKAGIPNDEKFTHSWKYLILISLSKIILNQDNSLPFNDESREAMSKLEAFIVDAYGSRDPDLTQVFNPQREIRLKPHFELNFKILKAGASAESISIADLPTVIQEVNAQLMKLVLASLNPEHKYFIAFDQLDLGFDNKADDYISRLIGLLLAGRDINIAAKNAQVKFLVTVFLRDDIYNVLRFEDKNKITENFMSLIEWDTPRTTKTLKSLMEKIFSIVASDIDIEQDVKWSDIFNETREMPGHQSKYDHIKDRTYLRPRDMIKFANSALAKFKERLNSPASNTQDDKRKIDNIDIHSARHEYSEYFLREIDDEVHKHFPEYEKFLDVLRAVGTWQFEKSTFEIVLSQIFSKSDKTSSEALEELYDYSFIGFYKAGGSGYGGSEYVFKYRDSRASFSHASTRFRIHPGLIEVLGLKKV
;
A
#
# COMPACT_ATOMS: atom_id res chain seq x y z
N MET A 1 14.22 1.21 -30.44
CA MET A 1 14.30 1.80 -29.09
C MET A 1 14.73 3.23 -29.26
N ARG A 2 13.99 4.19 -28.68
CA ARG A 2 14.41 5.59 -28.63
C ARG A 2 15.81 5.69 -28.02
N ASP A 3 16.63 6.63 -28.49
CA ASP A 3 17.95 6.87 -27.89
C ASP A 3 17.78 7.19 -26.39
N LEU A 4 18.51 6.48 -25.53
CA LEU A 4 18.45 6.64 -24.08
C LEU A 4 18.76 8.09 -23.65
N ALA A 5 19.59 8.81 -24.43
CA ALA A 5 19.87 10.22 -24.20
C ALA A 5 18.61 11.10 -24.26
N LEU A 6 17.58 10.67 -25.00
CA LEU A 6 16.32 11.38 -25.19
C LEU A 6 15.21 10.97 -24.20
N VAL A 7 15.43 9.96 -23.35
CA VAL A 7 14.46 9.53 -22.34
C VAL A 7 14.53 10.49 -21.17
N ASP A 8 13.44 11.20 -20.84
CA ASP A 8 13.45 12.21 -19.77
C ASP A 8 13.58 11.58 -18.38
N SER A 9 12.74 10.59 -18.08
CA SER A 9 12.76 9.78 -16.85
C SER A 9 12.14 8.41 -17.09
N PHE A 10 12.35 7.48 -16.15
CA PHE A 10 11.69 6.18 -16.05
C PHE A 10 10.43 6.24 -15.18
N GLY A 11 9.76 7.40 -15.11
CA GLY A 11 8.61 7.62 -14.23
C GLY A 11 8.98 8.29 -12.90
N GLY A 12 7.95 8.72 -12.18
CA GLY A 12 8.01 9.38 -10.89
C GLY A 12 8.08 8.41 -9.72
N THR A 13 8.41 8.95 -8.55
CA THR A 13 8.37 8.22 -7.26
C THR A 13 7.00 8.23 -6.61
N ASP A 14 6.12 9.11 -7.10
CA ASP A 14 4.75 9.29 -6.65
C ASP A 14 3.78 8.65 -7.65
N ALA A 15 3.07 7.62 -7.19
CA ALA A 15 2.04 6.96 -7.98
C ALA A 15 0.85 7.88 -8.26
N ASP A 16 0.71 9.00 -7.53
CA ASP A 16 -0.40 9.89 -7.74
C ASP A 16 -0.38 10.60 -9.09
N ASN A 17 0.81 10.81 -9.65
CA ASN A 17 1.05 11.66 -10.83
C ASN A 17 1.72 10.92 -12.00
N ASP A 18 1.75 9.58 -11.98
CA ASP A 18 2.49 8.79 -12.98
C ASP A 18 1.62 7.71 -13.67
N ASP A 19 1.17 8.02 -14.88
CA ASP A 19 0.41 7.11 -15.75
C ASP A 19 1.21 5.88 -16.20
N ILE A 20 2.54 5.94 -16.18
CA ILE A 20 3.42 4.81 -16.56
C ILE A 20 3.26 3.68 -15.53
N LEU A 21 3.17 4.03 -14.24
CA LEU A 21 3.00 3.06 -13.15
C LEU A 21 1.67 2.31 -13.25
N LEU A 22 0.61 2.93 -13.78
CA LEU A 22 -0.68 2.25 -13.95
C LEU A 22 -0.63 1.10 -14.96
N LYS A 23 0.24 1.18 -15.97
CA LYS A 23 0.42 0.12 -16.98
C LYS A 23 1.37 -0.97 -16.51
N ALA A 24 2.37 -0.62 -15.71
CA ALA A 24 3.43 -1.56 -15.33
C ALA A 24 2.97 -2.67 -14.36
N PHE A 25 1.91 -2.44 -13.57
CA PHE A 25 1.46 -3.34 -12.49
C PHE A 25 0.38 -4.38 -12.89
N GLU A 26 -0.03 -4.44 -14.17
CA GLU A 26 -1.18 -5.23 -14.63
C GLU A 26 -1.09 -6.75 -14.41
N ASP A 27 0.10 -7.30 -14.25
CA ASP A 27 0.29 -8.75 -14.12
C ASP A 27 0.65 -9.19 -12.70
N HIS A 28 0.75 -8.24 -11.75
CA HIS A 28 1.11 -8.54 -10.37
C HIS A 28 0.00 -9.36 -9.68
N GLU A 29 0.38 -10.35 -8.86
CA GLU A 29 -0.55 -11.33 -8.29
C GLU A 29 -1.67 -10.63 -7.47
N ALA A 30 -1.33 -9.62 -6.67
CA ALA A 30 -2.31 -8.84 -5.91
C ALA A 30 -3.38 -8.16 -6.79
N TYR A 31 -3.03 -7.62 -7.95
CA TYR A 31 -4.01 -7.03 -8.88
C TYR A 31 -4.86 -8.13 -9.54
N GLN A 32 -4.22 -9.23 -9.95
CA GLN A 32 -4.90 -10.37 -10.55
C GLN A 32 -5.88 -11.05 -9.58
N ASP A 33 -5.55 -11.13 -8.30
CA ASP A 33 -6.43 -11.70 -7.28
C ASP A 33 -7.69 -10.85 -7.05
N ILE A 34 -7.57 -9.52 -7.15
CA ILE A 34 -8.70 -8.58 -7.10
C ILE A 34 -9.61 -8.78 -8.33
N LEU A 35 -9.04 -8.76 -9.54
CA LEU A 35 -9.81 -8.93 -10.78
C LEU A 35 -10.53 -10.29 -10.86
N LYS A 36 -9.99 -11.31 -10.17
CA LYS A 36 -10.57 -12.65 -10.07
C LYS A 36 -11.51 -12.81 -8.87
N PHE A 37 -11.79 -11.74 -8.11
CA PHE A 37 -12.67 -11.74 -6.94
C PHE A 37 -12.24 -12.76 -5.87
N LYS A 38 -10.92 -13.01 -5.74
CA LYS A 38 -10.37 -14.02 -4.82
C LYS A 38 -9.97 -13.43 -3.48
N LYS A 39 -9.28 -12.29 -3.50
CA LYS A 39 -8.68 -11.67 -2.33
C LYS A 39 -8.93 -10.18 -2.36
N PHE A 40 -9.31 -9.67 -1.20
CA PHE A 40 -9.81 -8.31 -1.08
C PHE A 40 -8.89 -7.42 -0.24
N LEU A 41 -8.01 -8.02 0.56
CA LEU A 41 -7.06 -7.31 1.39
C LEU A 41 -5.69 -7.31 0.70
N VAL A 42 -5.19 -6.13 0.34
CA VAL A 42 -3.86 -5.97 -0.23
C VAL A 42 -2.95 -5.30 0.79
N ILE A 43 -1.88 -6.00 1.16
CA ILE A 43 -0.89 -5.53 2.13
C ILE A 43 0.44 -5.24 1.43
N GLY A 44 1.12 -4.17 1.82
CA GLY A 44 2.48 -3.89 1.34
C GLY A 44 3.10 -2.65 1.96
N LYS A 45 4.43 -2.54 1.89
CA LYS A 45 5.20 -1.41 2.46
C LYS A 45 4.88 -0.08 1.76
N LYS A 46 5.24 1.05 2.38
CA LYS A 46 5.22 2.36 1.67
C LYS A 46 6.13 2.24 0.43
N GLY A 47 5.68 2.74 -0.72
CA GLY A 47 6.40 2.61 -2.00
C GLY A 47 6.35 1.21 -2.67
N SER A 48 5.62 0.23 -2.15
CA SER A 48 5.52 -1.12 -2.76
C SER A 48 4.63 -1.19 -4.01
N GLY A 49 3.78 -0.17 -4.24
CA GLY A 49 2.84 -0.09 -5.38
C GLY A 49 1.36 -0.30 -5.06
N LYS A 50 0.95 -0.24 -3.78
CA LYS A 50 -0.47 -0.29 -3.38
C LYS A 50 -1.33 0.74 -4.13
N THR A 51 -0.92 2.01 -4.10
CA THR A 51 -1.62 3.12 -4.76
C THR A 51 -1.66 2.95 -6.28
N ALA A 52 -0.63 2.38 -6.90
CA ALA A 52 -0.65 2.06 -8.33
C ALA A 52 -1.73 1.02 -8.69
N ILE A 53 -1.84 -0.06 -7.89
CA ILE A 53 -2.91 -1.07 -8.05
C ILE A 53 -4.28 -0.46 -7.77
N PHE A 54 -4.42 0.31 -6.69
CA PHE A 54 -5.66 1.02 -6.35
C PHE A 54 -6.11 1.93 -7.50
N LYS A 55 -5.24 2.81 -7.98
CA LYS A 55 -5.54 3.72 -9.09
C LYS A 55 -5.93 2.95 -10.34
N LYS A 56 -5.21 1.89 -10.68
CA LYS A 56 -5.55 1.06 -11.84
C LYS A 56 -6.97 0.53 -11.76
N ILE A 57 -7.43 0.07 -10.59
CA ILE A 57 -8.81 -0.42 -10.41
C ILE A 57 -9.84 0.70 -10.61
N ILE A 58 -9.56 1.90 -10.10
CA ILE A 58 -10.53 3.02 -10.15
C ILE A 58 -10.48 3.82 -11.45
N THR A 59 -9.40 3.74 -12.23
CA THR A 59 -9.27 4.42 -13.52
C THR A 59 -9.48 3.51 -14.73
N THR A 60 -9.47 2.17 -14.55
CA THR A 60 -9.80 1.25 -15.64
C THR A 60 -11.26 1.45 -16.05
N ARG A 61 -11.44 1.99 -17.26
CA ARG A 61 -12.75 2.15 -17.88
C ARG A 61 -12.97 1.01 -18.87
N ALA A 62 -13.97 0.19 -18.60
CA ALA A 62 -14.50 -0.80 -19.54
C ALA A 62 -16.03 -0.76 -19.44
N ASP A 63 -16.72 -1.13 -20.52
CA ASP A 63 -18.18 -1.05 -20.57
C ASP A 63 -18.88 -1.94 -19.52
N ASP A 64 -18.18 -2.97 -19.03
CA ASP A 64 -18.65 -3.95 -18.05
C ASP A 64 -18.06 -3.76 -16.65
N THR A 65 -17.28 -2.70 -16.39
CA THR A 65 -16.50 -2.55 -15.16
C THR A 65 -16.68 -1.18 -14.52
N PHE A 66 -17.18 -1.18 -13.29
CA PHE A 66 -17.48 0.04 -12.53
C PHE A 66 -16.76 0.03 -11.19
N SER A 67 -16.31 1.20 -10.75
CA SER A 67 -15.54 1.30 -9.53
C SER A 67 -15.66 2.65 -8.85
N TYR A 68 -15.49 2.65 -7.53
CA TYR A 68 -15.38 3.85 -6.72
C TYR A 68 -14.22 3.71 -5.73
N GLY A 69 -13.39 4.75 -5.65
CA GLY A 69 -12.24 4.81 -4.75
C GLY A 69 -12.47 5.79 -3.61
N HIS A 70 -12.26 5.34 -2.38
CA HIS A 70 -12.17 6.21 -1.20
C HIS A 70 -10.71 6.55 -0.92
N THR A 71 -10.41 7.85 -0.95
CA THR A 71 -9.16 8.45 -0.45
C THR A 71 -9.55 9.35 0.72
N PHE A 72 -8.97 9.12 1.91
CA PHE A 72 -9.49 9.67 3.17
C PHE A 72 -8.90 11.05 3.54
N SER A 73 -8.26 11.74 2.59
CA SER A 73 -7.58 13.02 2.82
C SER A 73 -8.52 14.09 3.41
N ASP A 74 -9.75 14.17 2.91
CA ASP A 74 -10.78 15.14 3.35
C ASP A 74 -12.00 14.46 4.00
N TYR A 75 -11.87 13.20 4.45
CA TYR A 75 -12.98 12.48 5.04
C TYR A 75 -13.24 12.92 6.49
N PRO A 76 -14.49 13.25 6.88
CA PRO A 76 -14.79 13.75 8.21
C PRO A 76 -14.85 12.61 9.24
N TRP A 77 -13.66 12.15 9.67
CA TRP A 77 -13.51 11.08 10.67
C TRP A 77 -14.26 11.32 11.97
N HIS A 78 -14.43 12.58 12.38
CA HIS A 78 -15.17 12.94 13.58
C HIS A 78 -16.66 12.58 13.49
N PHE A 79 -17.27 12.62 12.30
CA PHE A 79 -18.64 12.17 12.09
C PHE A 79 -18.73 10.64 12.13
N HIS A 80 -17.80 9.95 11.47
CA HIS A 80 -17.72 8.49 11.53
C HIS A 80 -17.52 7.99 12.96
N GLN A 81 -16.70 8.69 13.75
CA GLN A 81 -16.47 8.34 15.16
C GLN A 81 -17.76 8.29 15.99
N GLN A 82 -18.74 9.16 15.68
CA GLN A 82 -20.04 9.17 16.36
C GLN A 82 -20.90 7.94 16.03
N GLN A 83 -20.54 7.18 14.99
CA GLN A 83 -21.26 5.99 14.56
C GLN A 83 -20.82 4.71 15.29
N ALA A 84 -19.96 4.83 16.30
CA ALA A 84 -19.57 3.72 17.16
C ALA A 84 -20.79 3.17 17.90
N LYS A 85 -21.07 1.87 17.76
CA LYS A 85 -22.18 1.23 18.47
C LYS A 85 -21.80 0.96 19.93
N ALA A 86 -22.58 1.53 20.86
CA ALA A 86 -22.39 1.31 22.30
C ALA A 86 -22.67 -0.14 22.69
N GLY A 87 -21.89 -0.68 23.63
CA GLY A 87 -22.07 -2.03 24.18
C GLY A 87 -21.60 -3.18 23.28
N ILE A 88 -20.92 -2.88 22.17
CA ILE A 88 -20.25 -3.86 21.30
C ILE A 88 -18.74 -3.84 21.57
N PRO A 89 -18.04 -4.99 21.44
CA PRO A 89 -16.58 -5.05 21.45
C PRO A 89 -15.91 -3.97 20.58
N ASN A 90 -14.74 -3.49 21.02
CA ASN A 90 -14.04 -2.38 20.36
C ASN A 90 -13.67 -2.67 18.90
N ASP A 91 -13.39 -3.91 18.56
CA ASP A 91 -13.07 -4.37 17.20
C ASP A 91 -14.28 -4.35 16.26
N GLU A 92 -15.50 -4.46 16.78
CA GLU A 92 -16.72 -4.54 15.98
C GLU A 92 -17.53 -3.23 15.93
N LYS A 93 -17.24 -2.27 16.82
CA LYS A 93 -18.08 -1.07 17.02
C LYS A 93 -18.28 -0.20 15.77
N PHE A 94 -17.40 -0.29 14.76
CA PHE A 94 -17.50 0.44 13.50
C PHE A 94 -17.91 -0.42 12.29
N THR A 95 -18.04 -1.74 12.42
CA THR A 95 -18.33 -2.65 11.29
C THR A 95 -19.56 -2.21 10.49
N HIS A 96 -20.66 -1.86 11.17
CA HIS A 96 -21.89 -1.46 10.48
C HIS A 96 -21.84 -0.07 9.86
N SER A 97 -21.07 0.86 10.41
CA SER A 97 -20.85 2.16 9.79
C SER A 97 -20.08 2.00 8.47
N TRP A 98 -19.07 1.14 8.43
CA TRP A 98 -18.39 0.81 7.17
C TRP A 98 -19.29 0.11 6.16
N LYS A 99 -20.10 -0.86 6.60
CA LYS A 99 -21.09 -1.51 5.73
C LYS A 99 -22.01 -0.46 5.09
N TYR A 100 -22.50 0.49 5.89
CA TYR A 100 -23.37 1.54 5.40
C TYR A 100 -22.68 2.39 4.34
N LEU A 101 -21.48 2.92 4.62
CA LEU A 101 -20.72 3.73 3.66
C LEU A 101 -20.45 2.98 2.35
N ILE A 102 -20.06 1.69 2.42
CA ILE A 102 -19.84 0.84 1.25
C ILE A 102 -21.13 0.70 0.43
N LEU A 103 -22.25 0.42 1.08
CA LEU A 103 -23.55 0.24 0.41
C LEU A 103 -24.04 1.54 -0.25
N ILE A 104 -23.87 2.70 0.39
CA ILE A 104 -24.18 4.00 -0.24
C ILE A 104 -23.24 4.27 -1.43
N SER A 105 -21.95 3.93 -1.31
CA SER A 105 -20.98 4.07 -2.40
C SER A 105 -21.35 3.21 -3.61
N LEU A 106 -21.79 1.97 -3.37
CA LEU A 106 -22.23 1.07 -4.44
C LEU A 106 -23.58 1.52 -5.03
N SER A 107 -24.47 2.08 -4.22
CA SER A 107 -25.73 2.68 -4.71
C SER A 107 -25.45 3.83 -5.68
N LYS A 108 -24.43 4.65 -5.42
CA LYS A 108 -23.99 5.71 -6.35
C LYS A 108 -23.55 5.15 -7.70
N ILE A 109 -22.87 4.00 -7.73
CA ILE A 109 -22.51 3.30 -8.98
C ILE A 109 -23.78 2.82 -9.70
N ILE A 110 -24.66 2.10 -8.99
CA ILE A 110 -25.90 1.53 -9.52
C ILE A 110 -26.80 2.60 -10.16
N LEU A 111 -26.94 3.76 -9.52
CA LEU A 111 -27.89 4.79 -9.95
C LEU A 111 -27.35 5.74 -11.03
N ASN A 112 -26.02 5.82 -11.22
CA ASN A 112 -25.42 6.88 -12.04
C ASN A 112 -24.37 6.40 -13.06
N GLN A 113 -23.86 5.17 -12.98
CA GLN A 113 -22.72 4.74 -13.81
C GLN A 113 -23.05 3.57 -14.74
N ASP A 114 -23.70 2.52 -14.26
CA ASP A 114 -23.98 1.34 -15.07
C ASP A 114 -25.26 1.49 -15.90
N ASN A 115 -25.08 1.79 -17.18
CA ASN A 115 -26.17 1.98 -18.13
C ASN A 115 -26.90 0.68 -18.51
N SER A 116 -26.41 -0.50 -18.11
CA SER A 116 -27.14 -1.76 -18.30
C SER A 116 -28.27 -1.94 -17.29
N LEU A 117 -28.31 -1.08 -16.26
CA LEU A 117 -29.26 -1.19 -15.17
C LEU A 117 -30.55 -0.38 -15.43
N PRO A 118 -31.73 -0.90 -15.05
CA PRO A 118 -31.95 -2.25 -14.52
C PRO A 118 -31.83 -3.34 -15.60
N PHE A 119 -31.21 -4.47 -15.26
CA PHE A 119 -30.94 -5.55 -16.23
C PHE A 119 -32.08 -6.59 -16.33
N ASN A 120 -33.01 -6.62 -15.36
CA ASN A 120 -34.22 -7.45 -15.34
C ASN A 120 -35.31 -6.80 -14.46
N ASP A 121 -36.47 -7.47 -14.32
CA ASP A 121 -37.60 -6.93 -13.53
C ASP A 121 -37.30 -6.86 -12.02
N GLU A 122 -36.56 -7.83 -11.47
CA GLU A 122 -36.16 -7.84 -10.05
C GLU A 122 -35.23 -6.66 -9.74
N SER A 123 -34.22 -6.44 -10.58
CA SER A 123 -33.30 -5.30 -10.52
C SER A 123 -34.06 -3.99 -10.65
N ARG A 124 -35.06 -3.90 -11.53
CA ARG A 124 -35.90 -2.71 -11.68
C ARG A 124 -36.66 -2.38 -10.38
N GLU A 125 -37.28 -3.38 -9.76
CA GLU A 125 -38.00 -3.18 -8.49
C GLU A 125 -37.03 -2.76 -7.37
N ALA A 126 -35.89 -3.46 -7.26
CA ALA A 126 -34.87 -3.18 -6.25
C ALA A 126 -34.28 -1.78 -6.40
N MET A 127 -33.92 -1.39 -7.64
CA MET A 127 -33.39 -0.06 -7.95
C MET A 127 -34.39 1.05 -7.68
N SER A 128 -35.67 0.85 -7.99
CA SER A 128 -36.71 1.85 -7.70
C SER A 128 -36.81 2.14 -6.20
N LYS A 129 -36.79 1.09 -5.37
CA LYS A 129 -36.77 1.23 -3.90
C LYS A 129 -35.46 1.86 -3.40
N LEU A 130 -34.34 1.46 -3.97
CA LEU A 130 -33.01 1.98 -3.63
C LEU A 130 -32.91 3.47 -3.95
N GLU A 131 -33.29 3.87 -5.16
CA GLU A 131 -33.31 5.26 -5.61
C GLU A 131 -34.18 6.12 -4.70
N ALA A 132 -35.40 5.66 -4.40
CA ALA A 132 -36.31 6.39 -3.54
C ALA A 132 -35.71 6.62 -2.14
N PHE A 133 -35.07 5.60 -1.55
CA PHE A 133 -34.34 5.75 -0.29
C PHE A 133 -33.17 6.73 -0.40
N ILE A 134 -32.32 6.60 -1.42
CA ILE A 134 -31.13 7.45 -1.58
C ILE A 134 -31.52 8.91 -1.80
N VAL A 135 -32.53 9.18 -2.62
CA VAL A 135 -33.02 10.54 -2.87
C VAL A 135 -33.66 11.14 -1.62
N ASP A 136 -34.45 10.38 -0.85
CA ASP A 136 -35.08 10.89 0.37
C ASP A 136 -34.05 11.11 1.50
N ALA A 137 -33.03 10.24 1.60
CA ALA A 137 -31.96 10.34 2.61
C ALA A 137 -30.91 11.42 2.29
N TYR A 138 -30.56 11.62 1.01
CA TYR A 138 -29.42 12.46 0.61
C TYR A 138 -29.78 13.61 -0.33
N GLY A 139 -31.02 13.68 -0.80
CA GLY A 139 -31.54 14.73 -1.69
C GLY A 139 -31.18 14.57 -3.17
N SER A 140 -30.44 13.53 -3.54
CA SER A 140 -29.97 13.28 -4.90
C SER A 140 -29.67 11.80 -5.12
N ARG A 141 -29.71 11.34 -6.38
CA ARG A 141 -29.22 10.01 -6.79
C ARG A 141 -27.69 9.90 -6.66
N ASP A 142 -27.01 11.04 -6.58
CA ASP A 142 -25.55 11.15 -6.49
C ASP A 142 -25.13 11.70 -5.11
N PRO A 143 -25.15 10.89 -4.04
CA PRO A 143 -24.82 11.36 -2.70
C PRO A 143 -23.34 11.77 -2.58
N ASP A 144 -23.10 12.84 -1.82
CA ASP A 144 -21.76 13.20 -1.36
C ASP A 144 -21.35 12.24 -0.22
N LEU A 145 -20.41 11.34 -0.53
CA LEU A 145 -19.96 10.30 0.37
C LEU A 145 -19.21 10.83 1.59
N THR A 146 -18.69 12.07 1.54
CA THR A 146 -18.10 12.74 2.72
C THR A 146 -19.18 13.17 3.72
N GLN A 147 -20.42 13.37 3.27
CA GLN A 147 -21.52 13.87 4.09
C GLN A 147 -22.44 12.78 4.63
N VAL A 148 -22.13 11.50 4.37
CA VAL A 148 -22.95 10.34 4.74
C VAL A 148 -23.25 10.31 6.24
N PHE A 149 -22.28 10.67 7.07
CA PHE A 149 -22.42 10.67 8.53
C PHE A 149 -22.65 12.06 9.14
N ASN A 150 -22.99 13.07 8.34
CA ASN A 150 -23.25 14.41 8.88
C ASN A 150 -24.45 14.38 9.86
N PRO A 151 -24.26 14.74 11.14
CA PRO A 151 -25.29 14.61 12.18
C PRO A 151 -26.48 15.56 11.99
N GLN A 152 -26.35 16.58 11.14
CA GLN A 152 -27.45 17.49 10.79
C GLN A 152 -28.44 16.86 9.79
N ARG A 153 -28.14 15.69 9.24
CA ARG A 153 -29.03 14.99 8.32
C ARG A 153 -30.00 14.09 9.08
N GLU A 154 -31.20 13.98 8.54
CA GLU A 154 -32.17 12.96 8.90
C GLU A 154 -32.36 12.01 7.72
N ILE A 155 -32.48 10.71 8.01
CA ILE A 155 -32.84 9.71 7.00
C ILE A 155 -34.25 9.22 7.28
N ARG A 156 -35.05 9.14 6.24
CA ARG A 156 -36.38 8.55 6.29
C ARG A 156 -36.30 7.08 5.97
N LEU A 157 -36.75 6.26 6.91
CA LEU A 157 -36.69 4.80 6.80
C LEU A 157 -37.98 4.23 6.24
N LYS A 158 -39.12 4.86 6.53
CA LYS A 158 -40.41 4.53 5.89
C LYS A 158 -40.67 5.49 4.71
N PRO A 159 -41.26 5.01 3.61
CA PRO A 159 -41.80 3.66 3.38
C PRO A 159 -40.76 2.62 2.91
N HIS A 160 -39.48 2.98 2.84
CA HIS A 160 -38.46 2.19 2.12
C HIS A 160 -38.07 0.88 2.81
N PHE A 161 -38.08 0.83 4.14
CA PHE A 161 -37.67 -0.32 4.93
C PHE A 161 -38.74 -0.74 5.94
N GLU A 162 -39.07 -2.02 5.93
CA GLU A 162 -39.89 -2.66 6.96
C GLU A 162 -38.99 -3.01 8.16
N LEU A 163 -38.82 -2.06 9.08
CA LEU A 163 -38.02 -2.23 10.28
C LEU A 163 -38.90 -2.63 11.48
N ASN A 164 -38.41 -3.57 12.29
CA ASN A 164 -39.09 -3.97 13.52
C ASN A 164 -38.74 -3.00 14.65
N PHE A 165 -39.45 -1.87 14.69
CA PHE A 165 -39.18 -0.70 15.53
C PHE A 165 -39.33 -0.89 17.05
N LYS A 166 -39.50 -2.12 17.56
CA LYS A 166 -39.60 -2.41 19.01
C LYS A 166 -38.36 -1.97 19.81
N ILE A 167 -37.28 -1.60 19.14
CA ILE A 167 -35.97 -1.21 19.71
C ILE A 167 -35.82 0.32 19.84
N LEU A 168 -36.61 1.12 19.11
CA LEU A 168 -36.54 2.58 19.20
C LEU A 168 -37.28 3.06 20.46
N LYS A 169 -36.59 3.88 21.28
CA LYS A 169 -37.14 4.46 22.51
C LYS A 169 -38.49 5.13 22.21
N ALA A 170 -39.47 4.88 23.07
CA ALA A 170 -40.80 5.47 23.00
C ALA A 170 -40.68 7.02 22.89
N GLY A 171 -40.96 7.58 21.72
CA GLY A 171 -40.92 9.02 21.47
C GLY A 171 -40.37 9.46 20.10
N ALA A 172 -39.56 8.64 19.42
CA ALA A 172 -39.15 8.92 18.05
C ALA A 172 -40.29 8.56 17.08
N SER A 173 -40.69 9.46 16.18
CA SER A 173 -41.57 9.10 15.07
C SER A 173 -40.85 8.04 14.23
N ALA A 174 -41.48 6.89 14.01
CA ALA A 174 -40.88 5.74 13.30
C ALA A 174 -40.66 5.96 11.78
N GLU A 175 -40.67 7.21 11.31
CA GLU A 175 -40.59 7.59 9.90
C GLU A 175 -39.22 8.14 9.52
N SER A 176 -38.64 9.02 10.34
CA SER A 176 -37.28 9.56 10.17
C SER A 176 -36.42 9.40 11.42
N ILE A 177 -35.10 9.29 11.23
CA ILE A 177 -34.10 9.22 12.30
C ILE A 177 -32.94 10.16 11.98
N SER A 178 -32.41 10.84 12.99
CA SER A 178 -31.15 11.59 12.84
C SER A 178 -30.00 10.63 12.56
N ILE A 179 -29.05 11.03 11.72
CA ILE A 179 -27.80 10.28 11.50
C ILE A 179 -27.03 10.06 12.82
N ALA A 180 -27.20 10.93 13.84
CA ALA A 180 -26.62 10.71 15.16
C ALA A 180 -27.19 9.45 15.86
N ASP A 181 -28.44 9.11 15.59
CA ASP A 181 -29.13 7.95 16.17
C ASP A 181 -29.09 6.71 15.26
N LEU A 182 -28.55 6.83 14.04
CA LEU A 182 -28.39 5.72 13.09
C LEU A 182 -27.77 4.46 13.73
N PRO A 183 -26.75 4.51 14.62
CA PRO A 183 -26.17 3.31 15.23
C PRO A 183 -27.17 2.39 15.94
N THR A 184 -28.35 2.92 16.33
CA THR A 184 -29.41 2.15 16.97
C THR A 184 -30.18 1.22 16.02
N VAL A 185 -30.20 1.52 14.72
CA VAL A 185 -30.96 0.79 13.68
C VAL A 185 -30.11 0.41 12.46
N ILE A 186 -28.82 0.77 12.45
CA ILE A 186 -27.93 0.63 11.29
C ILE A 186 -27.78 -0.82 10.83
N GLN A 187 -28.00 -1.80 11.70
CA GLN A 187 -27.88 -3.22 11.34
C GLN A 187 -29.03 -3.64 10.42
N GLU A 188 -30.26 -3.31 10.81
CA GLU A 188 -31.46 -3.59 10.04
C GLU A 188 -31.49 -2.78 8.74
N VAL A 189 -31.08 -1.51 8.79
CA VAL A 189 -30.93 -0.66 7.59
C VAL A 189 -29.92 -1.28 6.62
N ASN A 190 -28.75 -1.70 7.10
CA ASN A 190 -27.76 -2.37 6.26
C ASN A 190 -28.27 -3.69 5.66
N ALA A 191 -29.04 -4.47 6.42
CA ALA A 191 -29.58 -5.73 5.91
C ALA A 191 -30.54 -5.50 4.72
N GLN A 192 -31.41 -4.50 4.82
CA GLN A 192 -32.32 -4.13 3.74
C GLN A 192 -31.57 -3.50 2.56
N LEU A 193 -30.66 -2.57 2.82
CA LEU A 193 -29.82 -1.96 1.77
C LEU A 193 -29.00 -2.99 1.02
N MET A 194 -28.38 -3.94 1.72
CA MET A 194 -27.59 -5.00 1.09
C MET A 194 -28.45 -5.85 0.17
N LYS A 195 -29.68 -6.18 0.56
CA LYS A 195 -30.61 -6.90 -0.32
C LYS A 195 -30.92 -6.11 -1.60
N LEU A 196 -31.29 -4.84 -1.47
CA LEU A 196 -31.63 -3.98 -2.62
C LEU A 196 -30.43 -3.80 -3.55
N VAL A 197 -29.27 -3.49 -2.99
CA VAL A 197 -28.03 -3.26 -3.74
C VAL A 197 -27.63 -4.52 -4.50
N LEU A 198 -27.56 -5.69 -3.84
CA LEU A 198 -27.15 -6.92 -4.50
C LEU A 198 -28.14 -7.38 -5.58
N ALA A 199 -29.45 -7.23 -5.37
CA ALA A 199 -30.47 -7.53 -6.37
C ALA A 199 -30.44 -6.57 -7.58
N SER A 200 -29.87 -5.38 -7.42
CA SER A 200 -29.78 -4.38 -8.49
C SER A 200 -28.63 -4.65 -9.46
N LEU A 201 -27.53 -5.26 -9.03
CA LEU A 201 -26.30 -5.42 -9.81
C LEU A 201 -26.46 -6.43 -10.95
N ASN A 202 -26.01 -6.06 -12.16
CA ASN A 202 -25.91 -6.96 -13.30
C ASN A 202 -24.80 -8.02 -13.06
N PRO A 203 -25.11 -9.33 -13.01
CA PRO A 203 -24.13 -10.39 -12.75
C PRO A 203 -23.01 -10.51 -13.79
N GLU A 204 -23.24 -10.01 -15.00
CA GLU A 204 -22.23 -10.04 -16.06
C GLU A 204 -21.15 -8.97 -15.88
N HIS A 205 -21.50 -7.86 -15.22
CA HIS A 205 -20.62 -6.73 -14.96
C HIS A 205 -19.83 -6.88 -13.67
N LYS A 206 -18.73 -6.13 -13.54
CA LYS A 206 -17.78 -6.13 -12.43
C LYS A 206 -17.89 -4.81 -11.65
N TYR A 207 -17.92 -4.90 -10.33
CA TYR A 207 -18.05 -3.75 -9.44
C TYR A 207 -16.96 -3.77 -8.37
N PHE A 208 -16.33 -2.62 -8.13
CA PHE A 208 -15.29 -2.48 -7.12
C PHE A 208 -15.52 -1.26 -6.21
N ILE A 209 -15.46 -1.46 -4.90
CA ILE A 209 -15.32 -0.36 -3.94
C ILE A 209 -13.95 -0.51 -3.29
N ALA A 210 -13.05 0.45 -3.54
CA ALA A 210 -11.67 0.36 -3.10
C ALA A 210 -11.33 1.42 -2.04
N PHE A 211 -10.49 1.05 -1.06
CA PHE A 211 -10.04 1.93 0.01
C PHE A 211 -8.51 1.97 0.04
N ASP A 212 -7.91 3.15 -0.16
CA ASP A 212 -6.47 3.39 -0.04
C ASP A 212 -6.19 4.62 0.86
N GLN A 213 -4.92 4.88 1.16
CA GLN A 213 -4.47 6.00 2.01
C GLN A 213 -5.11 6.01 3.40
N LEU A 214 -5.45 4.83 3.91
CA LEU A 214 -5.99 4.68 5.26
C LEU A 214 -4.97 5.11 6.33
N ASP A 215 -3.67 5.12 6.02
CA ASP A 215 -2.57 5.48 6.91
C ASP A 215 -2.44 6.99 7.20
N LEU A 216 -3.18 7.84 6.48
CA LEU A 216 -3.23 9.27 6.76
C LEU A 216 -3.76 9.52 8.18
N GLY A 217 -2.97 10.22 9.00
CA GLY A 217 -3.30 10.46 10.40
C GLY A 217 -3.26 9.20 11.28
N PHE A 218 -2.59 8.12 10.84
CA PHE A 218 -2.41 6.94 11.67
C PHE A 218 -1.66 7.28 12.96
N ASP A 219 -2.31 6.98 14.08
CA ASP A 219 -1.71 6.93 15.40
C ASP A 219 -1.94 5.53 15.98
N ASN A 220 -0.86 4.77 16.16
CA ASN A 220 -0.91 3.41 16.71
C ASN A 220 -1.28 3.37 18.19
N LYS A 221 -1.38 4.53 18.86
CA LYS A 221 -1.85 4.67 20.25
C LYS A 221 -3.33 5.04 20.32
N ALA A 222 -3.96 5.40 19.21
CA ALA A 222 -5.37 5.76 19.18
C ALA A 222 -6.25 4.52 18.94
N ASP A 223 -6.79 3.95 20.03
CA ASP A 223 -7.66 2.77 20.01
C ASP A 223 -8.81 2.89 19.00
N ASP A 224 -9.39 4.09 18.88
CA ASP A 224 -10.49 4.34 17.95
C ASP A 224 -10.09 4.18 16.48
N TYR A 225 -8.87 4.58 16.11
CA TYR A 225 -8.39 4.38 14.74
C TYR A 225 -8.20 2.89 14.44
N ILE A 226 -7.58 2.14 15.36
CA ILE A 226 -7.39 0.69 15.25
C ILE A 226 -8.75 -0.01 15.07
N SER A 227 -9.71 0.32 15.93
CA SER A 227 -11.09 -0.16 15.83
C SER A 227 -11.75 0.15 14.49
N ARG A 228 -11.54 1.34 13.92
CA ARG A 228 -12.09 1.69 12.59
C ARG A 228 -11.49 0.82 11.50
N LEU A 229 -10.18 0.60 11.50
CA LEU A 229 -9.56 -0.28 10.50
C LEU A 229 -10.06 -1.72 10.61
N ILE A 230 -10.16 -2.25 11.83
CA ILE A 230 -10.70 -3.60 12.04
C ILE A 230 -12.14 -3.68 11.52
N GLY A 231 -12.99 -2.71 11.88
CA GLY A 231 -14.36 -2.63 11.40
C GLY A 231 -14.46 -2.60 9.87
N LEU A 232 -13.54 -1.94 9.17
CA LEU A 232 -13.50 -1.92 7.70
C LEU A 232 -13.15 -3.29 7.12
N LEU A 233 -12.17 -3.99 7.70
CA LEU A 233 -11.80 -5.34 7.27
C LEU A 233 -12.95 -6.33 7.46
N LEU A 234 -13.65 -6.25 8.60
CA LEU A 234 -14.81 -7.09 8.89
C LEU A 234 -16.00 -6.76 7.96
N ALA A 235 -16.27 -5.47 7.73
CA ALA A 235 -17.32 -5.03 6.81
C ALA A 235 -17.08 -5.49 5.37
N GLY A 236 -15.86 -5.29 4.87
CA GLY A 236 -15.45 -5.73 3.53
C GLY A 236 -15.57 -7.24 3.37
N ARG A 237 -15.09 -8.02 4.35
CA ARG A 237 -15.24 -9.49 4.37
C ARG A 237 -16.71 -9.91 4.26
N ASP A 238 -17.56 -9.37 5.13
CA ASP A 238 -18.96 -9.78 5.21
C ASP A 238 -19.73 -9.44 3.92
N ILE A 239 -19.49 -8.25 3.35
CA ILE A 239 -20.09 -7.83 2.08
C ILE A 239 -19.60 -8.69 0.91
N ASN A 240 -18.30 -8.99 0.86
CA ASN A 240 -17.73 -9.84 -0.19
C ASN A 240 -18.29 -11.26 -0.16
N ILE A 241 -18.52 -11.82 1.03
CA ILE A 241 -19.20 -13.12 1.19
C ILE A 241 -20.64 -13.03 0.68
N ALA A 242 -21.37 -11.97 1.04
CA ALA A 242 -22.75 -11.77 0.59
C ALA A 242 -22.84 -11.63 -0.95
N ALA A 243 -21.95 -10.86 -1.56
CA ALA A 243 -21.86 -10.69 -3.01
C ALA A 243 -21.59 -12.04 -3.72
N LYS A 244 -20.63 -12.82 -3.20
CA LYS A 244 -20.34 -14.16 -3.72
C LYS A 244 -21.55 -15.09 -3.64
N ASN A 245 -22.27 -15.08 -2.51
CA ASN A 245 -23.49 -15.89 -2.33
C ASN A 245 -24.62 -15.46 -3.27
N ALA A 246 -24.72 -14.16 -3.56
CA ALA A 246 -25.65 -13.60 -4.53
C ALA A 246 -25.21 -13.78 -6.01
N GLN A 247 -24.05 -14.41 -6.24
CA GLN A 247 -23.48 -14.68 -7.57
C GLN A 247 -23.24 -13.40 -8.42
N VAL A 248 -22.97 -12.28 -7.77
CA VAL A 248 -22.61 -11.02 -8.43
C VAL A 248 -21.11 -10.76 -8.33
N LYS A 249 -20.51 -10.20 -9.37
CA LYS A 249 -19.07 -9.88 -9.41
C LYS A 249 -18.80 -8.53 -8.74
N PHE A 250 -18.97 -8.49 -7.42
CA PHE A 250 -18.68 -7.31 -6.59
C PHE A 250 -17.58 -7.60 -5.58
N LEU A 251 -16.60 -6.70 -5.46
CA LEU A 251 -15.52 -6.77 -4.47
C LEU A 251 -15.29 -5.42 -3.77
N VAL A 252 -15.29 -5.46 -2.44
CA VAL A 252 -14.76 -4.41 -1.58
C VAL A 252 -13.30 -4.68 -1.31
N THR A 253 -12.39 -3.85 -1.82
CA THR A 253 -10.94 -4.02 -1.70
C THR A 253 -10.35 -3.01 -0.72
N VAL A 254 -9.45 -3.46 0.15
CA VAL A 254 -8.78 -2.63 1.16
C VAL A 254 -7.26 -2.73 0.98
N PHE A 255 -6.61 -1.58 0.82
CA PHE A 255 -5.16 -1.45 0.76
C PHE A 255 -4.63 -0.97 2.10
N LEU A 256 -3.71 -1.71 2.72
CA LEU A 256 -3.10 -1.34 3.99
C LEU A 256 -1.59 -1.49 3.97
N ARG A 257 -0.91 -0.64 4.74
CA ARG A 257 0.50 -0.86 5.03
C ARG A 257 0.68 -2.08 5.94
N ASP A 258 1.81 -2.76 5.76
CA ASP A 258 2.13 -3.99 6.50
C ASP A 258 2.39 -3.72 7.98
N ASP A 259 3.09 -2.64 8.32
CA ASP A 259 3.27 -2.17 9.69
C ASP A 259 1.94 -1.89 10.42
N ILE A 260 1.00 -1.21 9.77
CA ILE A 260 -0.35 -0.97 10.29
C ILE A 260 -1.09 -2.30 10.49
N TYR A 261 -1.11 -3.16 9.47
CA TYR A 261 -1.78 -4.45 9.57
C TYR A 261 -1.20 -5.32 10.70
N ASN A 262 0.12 -5.25 10.91
CA ASN A 262 0.83 -6.01 11.92
C ASN A 262 0.47 -5.60 13.35
N VAL A 263 0.01 -4.37 13.60
CA VAL A 263 -0.45 -3.97 14.94
C VAL A 263 -1.90 -4.34 15.23
N LEU A 264 -2.74 -4.57 14.21
CA LEU A 264 -4.15 -4.92 14.41
C LEU A 264 -4.30 -6.24 15.18
N ARG A 265 -5.21 -6.29 16.15
CA ARG A 265 -5.53 -7.46 16.97
C ARG A 265 -7.05 -7.59 17.06
N PHE A 266 -7.58 -8.70 16.53
CA PHE A 266 -9.01 -9.00 16.50
C PHE A 266 -9.24 -10.49 16.19
N GLU A 267 -10.42 -10.99 16.51
CA GLU A 267 -10.82 -12.36 16.17
C GLU A 267 -10.80 -12.58 14.65
N ASP A 268 -10.57 -13.81 14.19
CA ASP A 268 -10.48 -14.17 12.76
C ASP A 268 -9.33 -13.52 11.95
N LYS A 269 -8.42 -12.72 12.53
CA LYS A 269 -7.29 -12.13 11.78
C LYS A 269 -6.51 -13.15 10.96
N ASN A 270 -6.20 -14.31 11.53
CA ASN A 270 -5.47 -15.38 10.82
C ASN A 270 -6.28 -15.92 9.64
N LYS A 271 -7.58 -16.12 9.80
CA LYS A 271 -8.48 -16.56 8.74
C LYS A 271 -8.55 -15.55 7.60
N ILE A 272 -8.60 -14.25 7.91
CA ILE A 272 -8.54 -13.18 6.89
C ILE A 272 -7.18 -13.16 6.18
N THR A 273 -6.10 -13.29 6.94
CA THR A 273 -4.73 -13.33 6.43
C THR A 273 -4.54 -14.49 5.46
N GLU A 274 -5.01 -15.69 5.79
CA GLU A 274 -4.80 -16.88 4.98
C GLU A 274 -5.67 -16.91 3.72
N ASN A 275 -6.94 -16.53 3.84
CA ASN A 275 -7.92 -16.72 2.77
C ASN A 275 -8.08 -15.49 1.85
N PHE A 276 -7.86 -14.28 2.36
CA PHE A 276 -8.28 -13.07 1.69
C PHE A 276 -7.18 -12.03 1.47
N MET A 277 -5.95 -12.29 1.93
CA MET A 277 -4.84 -11.35 1.81
C MET A 277 -3.89 -11.68 0.64
N SER A 278 -3.58 -10.65 -0.15
CA SER A 278 -2.48 -10.65 -1.13
C SER A 278 -1.40 -9.68 -0.65
N LEU A 279 -0.17 -10.19 -0.52
CA LEU A 279 0.99 -9.38 -0.16
C LEU A 279 1.64 -8.86 -1.45
N ILE A 280 1.96 -7.57 -1.49
CA ILE A 280 2.78 -6.99 -2.56
C ILE A 280 4.25 -7.18 -2.19
N GLU A 281 4.93 -8.04 -2.95
CA GLU A 281 6.33 -8.34 -2.78
C GLU A 281 7.03 -8.32 -4.14
N TRP A 282 8.32 -8.03 -4.12
CA TRP A 282 9.16 -8.01 -5.30
C TRP A 282 10.48 -8.70 -4.98
N ASP A 283 10.98 -9.52 -5.92
CA ASP A 283 12.27 -10.21 -5.78
C ASP A 283 12.39 -11.08 -4.53
N THR A 284 11.27 -11.63 -4.05
CA THR A 284 11.24 -12.60 -2.95
C THR A 284 10.94 -14.00 -3.50
N PRO A 285 11.32 -15.08 -2.80
CA PRO A 285 10.95 -16.44 -3.20
C PRO A 285 9.44 -16.72 -3.23
N ARG A 286 8.60 -15.80 -2.74
CA ARG A 286 7.15 -15.94 -2.64
C ARG A 286 6.40 -15.37 -3.85
N THR A 287 7.08 -14.64 -4.73
CA THR A 287 6.48 -14.03 -5.93
C THR A 287 7.29 -14.39 -7.17
N THR A 288 6.61 -14.37 -8.32
CA THR A 288 7.28 -14.45 -9.63
C THR A 288 7.69 -13.07 -10.16
N LYS A 289 7.25 -12.00 -9.50
CA LYS A 289 7.45 -10.61 -9.92
C LYS A 289 8.76 -10.06 -9.38
N THR A 290 9.47 -9.39 -10.28
CA THR A 290 10.77 -8.77 -9.99
C THR A 290 10.72 -7.30 -10.36
N LEU A 291 11.46 -6.48 -9.63
CA LEU A 291 11.68 -5.08 -9.97
C LEU A 291 12.29 -4.97 -11.37
N LYS A 292 13.11 -5.93 -11.80
CA LYS A 292 13.61 -6.02 -13.18
C LYS A 292 12.46 -6.07 -14.18
N SER A 293 11.55 -7.03 -14.04
CA SER A 293 10.40 -7.16 -14.94
C SER A 293 9.49 -5.94 -14.92
N LEU A 294 9.34 -5.27 -13.77
CA LEU A 294 8.61 -4.01 -13.67
C LEU A 294 9.32 -2.91 -14.47
N MET A 295 10.63 -2.75 -14.27
CA MET A 295 11.44 -1.75 -14.97
C MET A 295 11.48 -2.00 -16.49
N GLU A 296 11.51 -3.25 -16.95
CA GLU A 296 11.44 -3.59 -18.38
C GLU A 296 10.13 -3.13 -19.03
N LYS A 297 9.00 -3.23 -18.31
CA LYS A 297 7.74 -2.63 -18.78
C LYS A 297 7.79 -1.11 -18.82
N ILE A 298 8.37 -0.50 -17.79
CA ILE A 298 8.57 0.95 -17.74
C ILE A 298 9.43 1.40 -18.93
N PHE A 299 10.56 0.72 -19.19
CA PHE A 299 11.43 0.99 -20.34
C PHE A 299 10.68 0.84 -21.65
N SER A 300 9.88 -0.21 -21.80
CA SER A 300 9.05 -0.44 -22.96
C SER A 300 8.05 0.71 -23.16
N ILE A 301 7.49 1.28 -22.10
CA ILE A 301 6.57 2.44 -22.19
C ILE A 301 7.32 3.73 -22.56
N VAL A 302 8.46 4.03 -21.93
CA VAL A 302 9.15 5.32 -22.12
C VAL A 302 10.07 5.38 -23.33
N ALA A 303 10.56 4.23 -23.80
CA ALA A 303 11.46 4.13 -24.94
C ALA A 303 10.76 3.70 -26.24
N SER A 304 9.46 3.40 -26.19
CA SER A 304 8.65 3.23 -27.40
C SER A 304 8.35 4.59 -28.03
N ASP A 305 8.59 4.69 -29.33
CA ASP A 305 7.95 5.72 -30.13
C ASP A 305 6.46 5.38 -30.27
N ILE A 306 5.60 6.40 -30.41
CA ILE A 306 4.13 6.37 -30.22
C ILE A 306 3.41 5.23 -30.99
N ASP A 307 4.03 4.62 -32.01
CA ASP A 307 3.40 3.66 -32.93
C ASP A 307 3.99 2.23 -32.91
N ILE A 308 4.93 1.87 -32.03
CA ILE A 308 5.50 0.50 -31.98
C ILE A 308 5.64 0.02 -30.54
N GLU A 309 4.89 -1.03 -30.15
CA GLU A 309 5.18 -1.79 -28.93
C GLU A 309 6.58 -2.42 -29.04
N GLN A 310 7.52 -1.91 -28.26
CA GLN A 310 8.87 -2.47 -28.17
C GLN A 310 9.08 -3.12 -26.82
N ASP A 311 9.44 -4.41 -26.84
CA ASP A 311 9.87 -5.14 -25.65
C ASP A 311 11.32 -4.75 -25.32
N VAL A 312 11.48 -3.76 -24.45
CA VAL A 312 12.80 -3.24 -24.04
C VAL A 312 13.28 -3.96 -22.80
N LYS A 313 14.40 -4.68 -22.91
CA LYS A 313 14.98 -5.43 -21.80
C LYS A 313 15.89 -4.55 -20.95
N TRP A 314 16.13 -5.00 -19.73
CA TRP A 314 17.05 -4.32 -18.81
C TRP A 314 18.44 -4.16 -19.41
N SER A 315 18.92 -5.19 -20.11
CA SER A 315 20.22 -5.20 -20.79
C SER A 315 20.31 -4.24 -21.97
N ASP A 316 19.20 -3.71 -22.46
CA ASP A 316 19.19 -2.69 -23.52
C ASP A 316 19.47 -1.29 -22.96
N ILE A 317 19.15 -1.07 -21.68
CA ILE A 317 19.35 0.20 -20.95
C ILE A 317 20.63 0.17 -20.12
N PHE A 318 20.92 -0.95 -19.46
CA PHE A 318 22.09 -1.14 -18.59
C PHE A 318 23.11 -2.07 -19.25
N ASN A 319 24.39 -1.69 -19.22
CA ASN A 319 25.47 -2.47 -19.80
C ASN A 319 25.81 -3.73 -18.96
N GLU A 320 25.06 -4.81 -19.08
CA GLU A 320 25.32 -6.05 -18.32
C GLU A 320 26.54 -6.85 -18.84
N THR A 321 27.29 -6.37 -19.84
CA THR A 321 28.55 -7.03 -20.27
C THR A 321 29.71 -6.79 -19.31
N ARG A 322 29.59 -5.80 -18.43
CA ARG A 322 30.57 -5.43 -17.40
C ARG A 322 29.96 -5.58 -16.02
N GLU A 323 30.63 -6.37 -15.18
CA GLU A 323 30.19 -6.62 -13.81
C GLU A 323 30.47 -5.43 -12.88
N MET A 324 29.63 -5.30 -11.86
CA MET A 324 29.85 -4.45 -10.69
C MET A 324 30.79 -5.16 -9.69
N PRO A 325 31.37 -4.43 -8.71
CA PRO A 325 32.23 -5.05 -7.69
C PRO A 325 31.56 -6.25 -7.01
N GLY A 326 32.32 -7.34 -6.85
CA GLY A 326 31.82 -8.61 -6.31
C GLY A 326 31.10 -9.49 -7.32
N HIS A 327 31.42 -9.36 -8.62
CA HIS A 327 30.82 -10.13 -9.73
C HIS A 327 29.28 -9.98 -9.81
N GLN A 328 28.77 -8.81 -9.41
CA GLN A 328 27.34 -8.54 -9.41
C GLN A 328 26.88 -8.00 -10.77
N SER A 329 25.68 -8.40 -11.20
CA SER A 329 24.96 -7.67 -12.24
C SER A 329 24.67 -6.23 -11.79
N LYS A 330 24.43 -5.33 -12.74
CA LYS A 330 24.01 -3.95 -12.39
C LYS A 330 22.66 -3.97 -11.68
N TYR A 331 21.76 -4.86 -12.12
CA TYR A 331 20.47 -5.07 -11.45
C TYR A 331 20.62 -5.43 -9.97
N ASP A 332 21.38 -6.48 -9.64
CA ASP A 332 21.55 -6.92 -8.25
C ASP A 332 22.24 -5.86 -7.40
N HIS A 333 23.21 -5.17 -7.98
CA HIS A 333 23.91 -4.09 -7.30
C HIS A 333 23.00 -2.93 -6.89
N ILE A 334 22.06 -2.57 -7.76
CA ILE A 334 21.05 -1.55 -7.46
C ILE A 334 20.03 -2.10 -6.46
N LYS A 335 19.49 -3.30 -6.73
CA LYS A 335 18.51 -3.97 -5.88
C LYS A 335 18.95 -4.08 -4.42
N ASP A 336 20.21 -4.44 -4.16
CA ASP A 336 20.78 -4.55 -2.80
C ASP A 336 20.81 -3.22 -2.03
N ARG A 337 20.59 -2.07 -2.69
CA ARG A 337 20.51 -0.73 -2.09
C ARG A 337 19.08 -0.22 -1.93
N THR A 338 18.08 -1.02 -2.28
CA THR A 338 16.66 -0.70 -2.15
C THR A 338 16.02 -1.51 -1.02
N TYR A 339 14.83 -1.13 -0.57
CA TYR A 339 13.99 -1.99 0.27
C TYR A 339 13.10 -2.95 -0.52
N LEU A 340 13.51 -3.30 -1.75
CA LEU A 340 12.74 -4.10 -2.72
C LEU A 340 11.40 -3.44 -3.07
N ARG A 341 11.42 -2.11 -3.22
CA ARG A 341 10.25 -1.30 -3.54
C ARG A 341 10.40 -0.71 -4.94
N PRO A 342 9.35 -0.73 -5.78
CA PRO A 342 9.32 -0.06 -7.08
C PRO A 342 9.85 1.38 -7.05
N ARG A 343 9.39 2.17 -6.08
CA ARG A 343 9.81 3.57 -5.89
C ARG A 343 11.32 3.72 -5.78
N ASP A 344 11.96 2.87 -5.00
CA ASP A 344 13.40 2.93 -4.74
C ASP A 344 14.19 2.57 -6.01
N MET A 345 13.76 1.51 -6.72
CA MET A 345 14.37 1.09 -7.98
C MET A 345 14.27 2.17 -9.06
N ILE A 346 13.08 2.77 -9.22
CA ILE A 346 12.84 3.86 -10.18
C ILE A 346 13.71 5.06 -9.85
N LYS A 347 13.78 5.49 -8.58
CA LYS A 347 14.63 6.62 -8.20
C LYS A 347 16.11 6.34 -8.44
N PHE A 348 16.60 5.13 -8.12
CA PHE A 348 17.99 4.78 -8.41
C PHE A 348 18.25 4.82 -9.92
N ALA A 349 17.39 4.17 -10.72
CA ALA A 349 17.52 4.13 -12.17
C ALA A 349 17.50 5.54 -12.80
N ASN A 350 16.63 6.43 -12.32
CA ASN A 350 16.59 7.84 -12.74
C ASN A 350 17.87 8.59 -12.35
N SER A 351 18.42 8.34 -11.16
CA SER A 351 19.68 8.96 -10.73
C SER A 351 20.84 8.48 -11.61
N ALA A 352 20.87 7.19 -11.98
CA ALA A 352 21.84 6.64 -12.92
C ALA A 352 21.66 7.19 -14.35
N LEU A 353 20.42 7.38 -14.82
CA LEU A 353 20.12 8.02 -16.10
C LEU A 353 20.62 9.47 -16.17
N ALA A 354 20.46 10.23 -15.08
CA ALA A 354 21.01 11.58 -14.99
C ALA A 354 22.54 11.58 -15.13
N LYS A 355 23.24 10.66 -14.45
CA LYS A 355 24.70 10.51 -14.55
C LYS A 355 25.17 10.02 -15.91
N PHE A 356 24.41 9.15 -16.56
CA PHE A 356 24.64 8.76 -17.95
C PHE A 356 24.61 9.98 -18.90
N LYS A 357 23.60 10.86 -18.77
CA LYS A 357 23.48 12.07 -19.57
C LYS A 357 24.63 13.06 -19.30
N GLU A 358 25.02 13.25 -18.04
CA GLU A 358 26.19 14.06 -17.66
C GLU A 358 27.48 13.52 -18.31
N ARG A 359 27.66 12.19 -18.33
CA ARG A 359 28.80 11.53 -18.97
C ARG A 359 28.86 11.79 -20.47
N LEU A 360 27.72 11.74 -21.18
CA LEU A 360 27.67 12.00 -22.62
C LEU A 360 28.12 13.42 -22.99
N ASN A 361 27.85 14.39 -22.11
CA ASN A 361 28.23 15.79 -22.29
C ASN A 361 29.66 16.10 -21.85
N SER A 362 30.38 15.13 -21.27
CA SER A 362 31.73 15.32 -20.75
C SER A 362 32.80 15.00 -21.81
N PRO A 363 33.70 15.95 -22.17
CA PRO A 363 34.73 15.73 -23.19
C PRO A 363 35.81 14.72 -22.78
N ALA A 364 35.79 14.24 -21.54
CA ALA A 364 36.73 13.28 -20.96
C ALA A 364 36.20 11.83 -20.94
N SER A 365 35.18 11.47 -21.74
CA SER A 365 34.59 10.12 -21.69
C SER A 365 35.67 9.06 -21.93
N ASN A 366 35.94 8.26 -20.91
CA ASN A 366 36.88 7.14 -20.97
C ASN A 366 36.43 6.19 -22.09
N THR A 367 37.34 5.75 -22.96
CA THR A 367 36.97 4.99 -24.19
C THR A 367 36.37 3.61 -23.91
N GLN A 368 36.42 3.13 -22.67
CA GLN A 368 35.89 1.84 -22.26
C GLN A 368 34.41 1.85 -21.83
N ASP A 369 33.83 3.02 -21.54
CA ASP A 369 32.43 3.10 -21.08
C ASP A 369 31.45 3.11 -22.26
N ASP A 370 30.32 2.41 -22.11
CA ASP A 370 29.32 2.29 -23.17
C ASP A 370 28.64 3.65 -23.45
N LYS A 371 28.58 4.08 -24.72
CA LYS A 371 28.00 5.38 -25.09
C LYS A 371 26.48 5.36 -25.26
N ARG A 372 25.85 4.20 -25.22
CA ARG A 372 24.40 4.01 -25.44
C ARG A 372 23.68 3.46 -24.22
N LYS A 373 24.43 2.90 -23.25
CA LYS A 373 23.88 2.25 -22.06
C LYS A 373 24.46 2.83 -20.77
N ILE A 374 23.68 2.74 -19.69
CA ILE A 374 24.13 3.03 -18.34
C ILE A 374 25.22 2.03 -17.96
N ASP A 375 26.40 2.54 -17.59
CA ASP A 375 27.58 1.75 -17.23
C ASP A 375 27.95 1.92 -15.74
N ASN A 376 28.99 1.20 -15.30
CA ASN A 376 29.45 1.18 -13.92
C ASN A 376 29.67 2.61 -13.38
N ILE A 377 30.33 3.48 -14.14
CA ILE A 377 30.64 4.85 -13.71
C ILE A 377 29.38 5.66 -13.38
N ASP A 378 28.29 5.48 -14.12
CA ASP A 378 27.03 6.21 -13.89
C ASP A 378 26.37 5.72 -12.59
N ILE A 379 26.33 4.40 -12.40
CA ILE A 379 25.81 3.76 -11.17
C ILE A 379 26.63 4.18 -9.95
N HIS A 380 27.96 4.21 -10.07
CA HIS A 380 28.87 4.66 -9.02
C HIS A 380 28.64 6.15 -8.68
N SER A 381 28.46 6.99 -9.68
CA SER A 381 28.24 8.43 -9.51
C SER A 381 26.85 8.77 -8.96
N ALA A 382 25.86 7.91 -9.20
CA ALA A 382 24.49 8.08 -8.71
C ALA A 382 24.31 7.70 -7.23
N ARG A 383 25.25 6.94 -6.64
CA ARG A 383 25.05 6.34 -5.31
C ARG A 383 24.87 7.36 -4.20
N HIS A 384 25.62 8.47 -4.24
CA HIS A 384 25.56 9.47 -3.17
C HIS A 384 24.20 10.17 -3.13
N GLU A 385 23.75 10.71 -4.26
CA GLU A 385 22.43 11.34 -4.39
C GLU A 385 21.30 10.35 -4.03
N TYR A 386 21.40 9.10 -4.50
CA TYR A 386 20.42 8.07 -4.16
C TYR A 386 20.43 7.76 -2.66
N SER A 387 21.60 7.65 -2.02
CA SER A 387 21.72 7.33 -0.60
C SER A 387 21.13 8.42 0.29
N GLU A 388 21.30 9.69 -0.09
CA GLU A 388 20.64 10.84 0.57
C GLU A 388 19.12 10.79 0.41
N TYR A 389 18.62 10.54 -0.81
CA TYR A 389 17.20 10.33 -1.05
C TYR A 389 16.65 9.17 -0.20
N PHE A 390 17.35 8.04 -0.19
CA PHE A 390 16.94 6.84 0.51
C PHE A 390 16.82 7.08 2.02
N LEU A 391 17.77 7.81 2.61
CA LEU A 391 17.68 8.19 4.02
C LEU A 391 16.48 9.11 4.30
N ARG A 392 16.18 10.08 3.43
CA ARG A 392 14.99 10.94 3.59
C ARG A 392 13.68 10.15 3.50
N GLU A 393 13.60 9.17 2.62
CA GLU A 393 12.43 8.29 2.53
C GLU A 393 12.24 7.42 3.78
N ILE A 394 13.34 7.02 4.40
CA ILE A 394 13.29 6.29 5.68
C ILE A 394 12.88 7.24 6.81
N ASP A 395 13.44 8.45 6.90
CA ASP A 395 13.07 9.47 7.90
C ASP A 395 11.55 9.69 7.93
N ASP A 396 10.96 9.89 6.76
CA ASP A 396 9.52 10.03 6.53
C ASP A 396 8.66 8.89 7.12
N GLU A 397 9.22 7.67 7.21
CA GLU A 397 8.57 6.48 7.76
C GLU A 397 8.84 6.32 9.27
N VAL A 398 10.03 6.71 9.72
CA VAL A 398 10.58 6.40 11.04
C VAL A 398 10.28 7.48 12.07
N HIS A 399 10.30 8.76 11.67
CA HIS A 399 10.31 9.91 12.58
C HIS A 399 9.21 9.89 13.65
N LYS A 400 7.98 9.47 13.27
CA LYS A 400 6.84 9.41 14.20
C LYS A 400 6.94 8.32 15.27
N HIS A 401 7.64 7.23 14.96
CA HIS A 401 7.70 6.04 15.80
C HIS A 401 9.04 5.88 16.51
N PHE A 402 10.10 6.46 15.95
CA PHE A 402 11.44 6.45 16.52
C PHE A 402 12.07 7.85 16.38
N PRO A 403 11.62 8.85 17.16
CA PRO A 403 12.03 10.25 16.99
C PRO A 403 13.53 10.50 17.19
N GLU A 404 14.20 9.65 17.96
CA GLU A 404 15.62 9.79 18.30
C GLU A 404 16.55 8.98 17.38
N TYR A 405 16.05 8.44 16.26
CA TYR A 405 16.82 7.57 15.38
C TYR A 405 18.12 8.23 14.84
N GLU A 406 18.11 9.54 14.64
CA GLU A 406 19.29 10.31 14.19
C GLU A 406 20.49 10.15 15.13
N LYS A 407 20.24 10.05 16.44
CA LYS A 407 21.30 9.80 17.43
C LYS A 407 22.02 8.48 17.13
N PHE A 408 21.26 7.46 16.76
CA PHE A 408 21.81 6.15 16.43
C PHE A 408 22.50 6.16 15.06
N LEU A 409 22.10 7.02 14.12
CA LEU A 409 22.86 7.25 12.90
C LEU A 409 24.23 7.86 13.17
N ASP A 410 24.36 8.76 14.15
CA ASP A 410 25.66 9.31 14.56
C ASP A 410 26.58 8.22 15.13
N VAL A 411 26.02 7.26 15.88
CA VAL A 411 26.76 6.07 16.32
C VAL A 411 27.25 5.26 15.13
N LEU A 412 26.38 4.99 14.13
CA LEU A 412 26.76 4.26 12.93
C LEU A 412 27.84 4.99 12.11
N ARG A 413 27.77 6.32 12.00
CA ARG A 413 28.83 7.16 11.36
C ARG A 413 30.16 7.03 12.10
N ALA A 414 30.14 7.07 13.43
CA ALA A 414 31.33 6.96 14.26
C ALA A 414 31.94 5.55 14.27
N VAL A 415 31.13 4.50 14.13
CA VAL A 415 31.62 3.14 13.84
C VAL A 415 32.39 3.12 12.52
N GLY A 416 31.92 3.84 11.51
CA GLY A 416 32.68 4.14 10.28
C GLY A 416 32.84 2.99 9.29
N THR A 417 32.35 1.79 9.62
CA THR A 417 32.38 0.61 8.76
C THR A 417 30.97 0.04 8.56
N TRP A 418 30.69 -0.44 7.35
CA TRP A 418 29.37 -0.99 7.02
C TRP A 418 29.10 -2.36 7.67
N GLN A 419 30.14 -3.07 8.10
CA GLN A 419 30.04 -4.28 8.92
C GLN A 419 30.72 -4.00 10.25
N PHE A 420 30.09 -4.42 11.34
CA PHE A 420 30.57 -4.12 12.68
C PHE A 420 30.16 -5.21 13.69
N GLU A 421 30.87 -5.26 14.81
CA GLU A 421 30.53 -6.11 15.94
C GLU A 421 29.69 -5.36 16.97
N LYS A 422 28.84 -6.09 17.70
CA LYS A 422 28.03 -5.55 18.81
C LYS A 422 28.87 -4.76 19.82
N SER A 423 30.03 -5.31 20.18
CA SER A 423 31.00 -4.72 21.11
C SER A 423 31.50 -3.35 20.64
N THR A 424 31.72 -3.18 19.33
CA THR A 424 32.16 -1.91 18.74
C THR A 424 31.05 -0.88 18.84
N PHE A 425 29.82 -1.27 18.50
CA PHE A 425 28.65 -0.39 18.63
C PHE A 425 28.42 0.04 20.08
N GLU A 426 28.54 -0.88 21.04
CA GLU A 426 28.43 -0.60 22.48
C GLU A 426 29.42 0.44 22.97
N ILE A 427 30.69 0.31 22.58
CA ILE A 427 31.74 1.27 22.94
C ILE A 427 31.40 2.65 22.36
N VAL A 428 31.11 2.74 21.07
CA VAL A 428 30.82 4.01 20.40
C VAL A 428 29.54 4.67 20.95
N LEU A 429 28.49 3.88 21.19
CA LEU A 429 27.24 4.36 21.80
C LEU A 429 27.53 5.01 23.16
N SER A 430 28.35 4.36 24.01
CA SER A 430 28.70 4.90 25.33
C SER A 430 29.55 6.17 25.28
N GLN A 431 30.38 6.33 24.24
CA GLN A 431 31.24 7.49 24.04
C GLN A 431 30.45 8.72 23.57
N ILE A 432 29.48 8.52 22.68
CA ILE A 432 28.64 9.59 22.16
C ILE A 432 27.51 9.92 23.15
N PHE A 433 26.95 8.90 23.81
CA PHE A 433 25.80 9.02 24.70
C PHE A 433 26.08 8.34 26.05
N SER A 434 26.68 9.09 26.98
CA SER A 434 27.02 8.60 28.33
C SER A 434 25.80 8.24 29.20
N LYS A 435 24.60 8.70 28.82
CA LYS A 435 23.30 8.35 29.42
C LYS A 435 22.28 8.17 28.29
N SER A 436 22.28 7.00 27.67
CA SER A 436 21.19 6.57 26.78
C SER A 436 20.07 5.95 27.62
N ASP A 437 18.82 6.30 27.35
CA ASP A 437 17.66 5.65 27.97
C ASP A 437 17.45 4.21 27.43
N LYS A 438 18.17 3.84 26.37
CA LYS A 438 18.14 2.52 25.74
C LYS A 438 19.48 1.81 25.91
N THR A 439 19.41 0.51 26.18
CA THR A 439 20.55 -0.40 26.09
C THR A 439 21.02 -0.54 24.64
N SER A 440 22.26 -1.00 24.45
CA SER A 440 22.79 -1.30 23.11
C SER A 440 21.92 -2.29 22.33
N SER A 441 21.33 -3.27 23.04
CA SER A 441 20.49 -4.27 22.40
C SER A 441 19.16 -3.69 21.93
N GLU A 442 18.52 -2.83 22.72
CA GLU A 442 17.25 -2.17 22.33
C GLU A 442 17.48 -1.23 21.15
N ALA A 443 18.59 -0.47 21.18
CA ALA A 443 18.98 0.39 20.05
C ALA A 443 19.19 -0.38 18.75
N LEU A 444 19.88 -1.53 18.81
CA LEU A 444 20.11 -2.39 17.65
C LEU A 444 18.80 -3.04 17.15
N GLU A 445 17.90 -3.41 18.05
CA GLU A 445 16.59 -3.95 17.70
C GLU A 445 15.74 -2.92 16.95
N GLU A 446 15.68 -1.67 17.42
CA GLU A 446 14.95 -0.62 16.72
C GLU A 446 15.58 -0.27 15.35
N LEU A 447 16.91 -0.18 15.28
CA LEU A 447 17.60 -0.01 13.99
C LEU A 447 17.30 -1.16 13.02
N TYR A 448 17.15 -2.38 13.54
CA TYR A 448 16.78 -3.55 12.74
C TYR A 448 15.33 -3.50 12.27
N ASP A 449 14.39 -3.10 13.13
CA ASP A 449 12.96 -3.03 12.79
C ASP A 449 12.68 -2.07 11.63
N TYR A 450 13.46 -1.00 11.51
CA TYR A 450 13.42 -0.08 10.36
C TYR A 450 14.45 -0.38 9.28
N SER A 451 15.16 -1.51 9.39
CA SER A 451 16.13 -2.00 8.40
C SER A 451 17.35 -1.13 8.14
N PHE A 452 17.70 -0.22 9.06
CA PHE A 452 19.00 0.46 9.02
C PHE A 452 20.15 -0.56 9.08
N ILE A 453 19.94 -1.64 9.84
CA ILE A 453 20.89 -2.73 9.98
C ILE A 453 20.23 -4.10 9.77
N GLY A 454 21.06 -5.09 9.44
CA GLY A 454 20.73 -6.50 9.45
C GLY A 454 21.71 -7.27 10.35
N PHE A 455 21.24 -8.36 10.94
CA PHE A 455 22.07 -9.20 11.80
C PHE A 455 22.57 -10.44 11.05
N TYR A 456 23.77 -10.89 11.39
CA TYR A 456 24.33 -12.10 10.81
C TYR A 456 23.67 -13.33 11.42
N LYS A 457 23.23 -14.23 10.54
CA LYS A 457 22.73 -15.57 10.88
C LYS A 457 23.67 -16.59 10.28
N ALA A 458 24.39 -17.31 11.15
CA ALA A 458 25.23 -18.43 10.71
C ALA A 458 24.34 -19.56 10.16
N GLY A 459 24.70 -20.12 9.01
CA GLY A 459 24.09 -21.35 8.51
C GLY A 459 24.39 -22.54 9.45
N GLY A 460 23.59 -23.59 9.41
CA GLY A 460 23.88 -24.80 10.22
C GLY A 460 22.74 -25.81 10.43
N SER A 461 21.48 -25.44 10.19
CA SER A 461 20.35 -26.39 10.28
C SER A 461 19.66 -26.53 8.91
N GLY A 462 20.27 -27.27 7.99
CA GLY A 462 19.70 -27.63 6.67
C GLY A 462 20.45 -27.03 5.47
N TYR A 463 19.71 -26.77 4.38
CA TYR A 463 20.21 -26.25 3.09
C TYR A 463 20.56 -24.74 3.08
N GLY A 464 20.53 -24.05 4.22
CA GLY A 464 20.73 -22.60 4.31
C GLY A 464 22.19 -22.21 4.52
N GLY A 465 22.73 -21.37 3.62
CA GLY A 465 24.00 -20.68 3.81
C GLY A 465 23.92 -19.58 4.87
N SER A 466 25.06 -19.08 5.33
CA SER A 466 25.11 -17.92 6.21
C SER A 466 24.64 -16.66 5.49
N GLU A 467 23.84 -15.83 6.15
CA GLU A 467 23.26 -14.62 5.56
C GLU A 467 23.15 -13.47 6.56
N TYR A 468 22.94 -12.26 6.04
CA TYR A 468 22.52 -11.12 6.84
C TYR A 468 21.01 -10.94 6.66
N VAL A 469 20.29 -11.04 7.77
CA VAL A 469 18.83 -10.93 7.81
C VAL A 469 18.47 -9.47 8.02
N PHE A 470 17.65 -8.91 7.12
CA PHE A 470 17.09 -7.57 7.24
C PHE A 470 15.56 -7.65 7.30
N LYS A 471 14.94 -6.83 8.15
CA LYS A 471 13.48 -6.76 8.31
C LYS A 471 12.76 -6.39 7.02
N TYR A 472 13.41 -5.65 6.11
CA TYR A 472 12.78 -5.28 4.84
C TYR A 472 12.53 -6.49 3.92
N ARG A 473 13.33 -7.56 4.04
CA ARG A 473 13.20 -8.79 3.23
C ARG A 473 12.14 -9.76 3.77
N ASP A 474 11.96 -9.75 5.09
CA ASP A 474 10.94 -10.53 5.77
C ASP A 474 10.43 -9.77 7.01
N SER A 475 9.21 -9.24 6.92
CA SER A 475 8.59 -8.50 8.02
C SER A 475 8.31 -9.38 9.25
N ARG A 476 8.26 -10.70 9.08
CA ARG A 476 8.05 -11.67 10.17
C ARG A 476 9.34 -12.02 10.90
N ALA A 477 10.50 -11.70 10.34
CA ALA A 477 11.78 -12.01 10.98
C ALA A 477 11.99 -11.15 12.23
N SER A 478 12.16 -11.80 13.39
CA SER A 478 12.47 -11.13 14.66
C SER A 478 13.97 -10.87 14.80
N PHE A 479 14.30 -9.84 15.57
CA PHE A 479 15.69 -9.53 15.93
C PHE A 479 16.32 -10.68 16.73
N SER A 480 17.60 -10.96 16.48
CA SER A 480 18.36 -11.96 17.23
C SER A 480 19.30 -11.28 18.22
N HIS A 481 18.92 -11.25 19.50
CA HIS A 481 19.76 -10.72 20.59
C HIS A 481 21.10 -11.46 20.75
N ALA A 482 21.19 -12.71 20.24
CA ALA A 482 22.38 -13.53 20.26
C ALA A 482 23.38 -13.21 19.14
N SER A 483 22.97 -12.44 18.11
CA SER A 483 23.89 -12.08 17.02
C SER A 483 24.93 -11.07 17.50
N THR A 484 26.19 -11.33 17.14
CA THR A 484 27.32 -10.46 17.49
C THR A 484 27.80 -9.61 16.31
N ARG A 485 27.34 -9.90 15.09
CA ARG A 485 27.78 -9.26 13.85
C ARG A 485 26.61 -8.63 13.14
N PHE A 486 26.78 -7.38 12.74
CA PHE A 486 25.76 -6.58 12.10
C PHE A 486 26.31 -5.96 10.81
N ARG A 487 25.38 -5.62 9.92
CA ARG A 487 25.67 -4.96 8.66
C ARG A 487 24.68 -3.83 8.45
N ILE A 488 25.19 -2.65 8.14
CA ILE A 488 24.41 -1.48 7.75
C ILE A 488 23.86 -1.69 6.34
N HIS A 489 22.64 -1.24 6.09
CA HIS A 489 21.99 -1.35 4.79
C HIS A 489 22.86 -0.74 3.68
N PRO A 490 23.10 -1.43 2.55
CA PRO A 490 23.99 -0.93 1.50
C PRO A 490 23.56 0.43 0.91
N GLY A 491 22.25 0.73 0.93
CA GLY A 491 21.71 2.01 0.47
C GLY A 491 22.06 3.21 1.36
N LEU A 492 22.62 2.98 2.55
CA LEU A 492 23.00 4.03 3.51
C LEU A 492 24.52 4.26 3.57
N ILE A 493 25.31 3.51 2.78
CA ILE A 493 26.78 3.56 2.87
C ILE A 493 27.30 4.95 2.53
N GLU A 494 26.82 5.54 1.44
CA GLU A 494 27.34 6.79 0.93
C GLU A 494 26.91 7.99 1.80
N VAL A 495 25.66 8.06 2.24
CA VAL A 495 25.16 9.16 3.11
C VAL A 495 25.74 9.12 4.53
N LEU A 496 26.12 7.93 5.02
CA LEU A 496 26.76 7.77 6.33
C LEU A 496 28.31 7.78 6.25
N GLY A 497 28.90 7.90 5.06
CA GLY A 497 30.36 7.96 4.88
C GLY A 497 31.09 6.67 5.27
N LEU A 498 30.46 5.51 5.09
CA LEU A 498 30.95 4.23 5.63
C LEU A 498 31.99 3.56 4.72
N LYS A 499 32.99 2.93 5.34
CA LYS A 499 34.00 2.13 4.62
C LYS A 499 33.52 0.69 4.40
N LYS A 500 33.76 0.17 3.19
CA LYS A 500 33.65 -1.25 2.87
C LYS A 500 34.98 -1.93 3.23
N VAL A 501 35.07 -2.42 4.46
CA VAL A 501 36.19 -3.23 4.96
C VAL A 501 35.88 -4.71 4.75
#